data_AF-A0A959BVG1-F1
#
_entry.id   AF-A0A959BVG1-F1
#
_cell.length_a   1.000
_cell.length_b   1.000
_cell.length_c   1.000
_cell.angle_alpha   90.00
_cell.angle_beta   90.00
_cell.angle_gamma   90.00
#
_symmetry.space_group_name_H-M   'P 1'
#
loop_
_entity.id
_entity.type
_entity.pdbx_description
1 polymer ?
#
loop_
_entity_poly.entity_id
_entity_poly.type
_entity_poly.pdbx_seq_one_letter_code
_entity_poly.pdbx_strand_id
1 'polypeptide(L)' 'NIQKRVKEEAGVFPSHVEGERNALWICLDFFTTVVHVFYRDTRSFYDLEQLWSDARFTEYETL' A
#
# COMPACT_ATOMS: atom_id res chain seq x y z
N ASN A 1 -11.96 2.89 2.84
CA ASN A 1 -11.02 3.92 2.33
C ASN A 1 -9.86 4.01 3.32
N ILE A 2 -8.64 3.66 2.90
CA ILE A 2 -7.46 3.54 3.78
C ILE A 2 -7.12 4.88 4.43
N GLN A 3 -7.01 5.95 3.64
CA GLN A 3 -6.67 7.29 4.14
C GLN A 3 -7.66 7.78 5.20
N LYS A 4 -8.97 7.56 4.99
CA LYS A 4 -9.99 7.90 5.99
C LYS A 4 -9.77 7.15 7.32
N ARG A 5 -9.56 5.82 7.26
CA ARG A 5 -9.36 5.00 8.46
C ARG A 5 -8.08 5.37 9.22
N VAL A 6 -6.97 5.52 8.50
CA VAL A 6 -5.68 5.92 9.12
C VAL A 6 -5.79 7.31 9.77
N LYS A 7 -6.54 8.24 9.16
CA LYS A 7 -6.84 9.52 9.78
C LYS A 7 -7.66 9.37 11.07
N GLU A 8 -8.73 8.58 11.05
CA GLU A 8 -9.64 8.43 12.18
C GLU A 8 -9.03 7.64 13.35
N GLU A 9 -8.26 6.58 13.04
CA GLU A 9 -7.73 5.65 14.03
C GLU A 9 -6.33 6.04 14.52
N ALA A 10 -5.48 6.63 13.66
CA ALA A 10 -4.09 6.95 13.98
C ALA A 10 -3.76 8.46 13.90
N GLY A 11 -4.65 9.29 13.36
CA GLY A 11 -4.40 10.74 13.21
C GLY A 11 -3.33 11.10 12.17
N VAL A 12 -2.96 10.16 11.29
CA VAL A 12 -1.87 10.33 10.32
C VAL A 12 -2.43 10.53 8.91
N PHE A 13 -1.73 11.32 8.09
CA PHE A 13 -1.98 11.49 6.68
C PHE A 13 -0.80 10.96 5.85
N PRO A 14 -1.06 10.40 4.65
CA PRO A 14 0.03 10.10 3.74
C PRO A 14 0.74 11.40 3.39
N SER A 15 2.05 11.35 3.42
CA SER A 15 2.92 12.47 3.06
C SER A 15 2.95 12.68 1.56
N HIS A 16 2.84 11.57 0.82
CA HIS A 16 2.75 11.58 -0.63
C HIS A 16 1.82 10.47 -1.13
N VAL A 17 1.15 10.73 -2.24
CA VAL A 17 0.23 9.79 -2.88
C VAL A 17 0.48 9.79 -4.38
N GLU A 18 0.73 8.60 -4.94
CA GLU A 18 1.00 8.41 -6.36
C GLU A 18 0.03 7.40 -6.99
N GLY A 19 -0.25 7.59 -8.29
CA GLY A 19 -1.01 6.61 -9.08
C GLY A 19 -2.54 6.68 -8.97
N GLU A 20 -3.11 7.63 -8.21
CA GLU A 20 -4.56 7.79 -8.04
C GLU A 20 -5.32 7.97 -9.36
N ARG A 21 -4.68 8.56 -10.39
CA ARG A 21 -5.32 8.88 -11.66
C ARG A 21 -5.72 7.65 -12.48
N ASN A 22 -4.93 6.57 -12.45
CA ASN A 22 -5.21 5.35 -13.21
C ASN A 22 -5.74 4.21 -12.31
N ALA A 23 -5.53 4.32 -10.99
CA ALA A 23 -5.94 3.35 -9.98
C ALA A 23 -5.49 1.89 -10.25
N LEU A 24 -4.48 1.68 -11.09
CA LEU A 24 -3.89 0.36 -11.33
C LEU A 24 -2.90 -0.02 -10.25
N TRP A 25 -2.14 0.97 -9.78
CA TRP A 25 -1.23 0.88 -8.65
C TRP A 25 -1.22 2.23 -7.95
N ILE A 26 -1.65 2.24 -6.69
CA ILE A 26 -1.60 3.41 -5.82
C ILE A 26 -0.53 3.16 -4.76
N CYS A 27 0.36 4.13 -4.60
CA CYS A 27 1.39 4.13 -3.55
C CYS A 27 1.07 5.24 -2.54
N LEU A 28 0.97 4.87 -1.27
CA LEU A 28 0.75 5.79 -0.15
C LEU A 28 2.01 5.79 0.71
N ASP A 29 2.69 6.93 0.79
CA ASP A 29 3.91 7.08 1.60
C ASP A 29 3.60 7.76 2.94
N PHE A 30 3.95 7.12 4.05
CA PHE A 30 3.82 7.63 5.41
C PHE A 30 5.19 7.87 6.09
N PHE A 31 6.27 8.03 5.31
CA PHE A 31 7.69 8.10 5.70
C PHE A 31 8.26 6.84 6.35
N THR A 32 7.55 6.28 7.33
CA THR A 32 7.95 5.09 8.08
C THR A 32 7.39 3.81 7.50
N THR A 33 6.30 3.92 6.74
CA THR A 33 5.59 2.79 6.14
C THR A 33 5.08 3.21 4.77
N VAL A 34 5.19 2.33 3.79
CA VAL A 34 4.65 2.54 2.44
C VAL A 34 3.58 1.48 2.18
N VAL A 35 2.40 1.92 1.74
CA VAL A 35 1.28 1.03 1.41
C VAL A 35 1.10 1.00 -0.10
N HIS A 36 1.20 -0.20 -0.67
CA HIS A 36 0.94 -0.44 -2.09
C HIS A 36 -0.44 -1.07 -2.27
N VAL A 37 -1.30 -0.39 -3.03
CA VAL A 37 -2.65 -0.87 -3.38
C VAL A 37 -2.65 -1.18 -4.87
N PHE A 38 -2.85 -2.45 -5.21
CA PHE A 38 -2.85 -2.91 -6.59
C PHE A 38 -4.24 -3.27 -7.07
N TYR A 39 -4.53 -2.95 -8.34
CA TYR A 39 -5.55 -3.67 -9.08
C TYR A 39 -5.13 -5.14 -9.21
N ARG A 40 -6.08 -6.07 -9.05
CA ARG A 40 -5.80 -7.51 -8.90
C ARG A 40 -4.84 -8.05 -9.96
N ASP A 41 -5.12 -7.76 -11.23
CA ASP A 41 -4.36 -8.32 -12.35
C ASP A 41 -3.00 -7.63 -12.56
N THR A 42 -2.82 -6.45 -11.97
CA THR A 42 -1.61 -5.64 -12.09
C THR A 42 -0.52 -6.08 -11.12
N ARG A 43 -0.88 -6.68 -9.98
CA ARG A 43 0.07 -7.04 -8.90
C ARG A 43 1.18 -7.98 -9.37
N SER A 44 0.82 -9.04 -10.09
CA SER A 44 1.76 -10.06 -10.55
C SER A 44 2.78 -9.54 -11.56
N PHE A 45 2.47 -8.45 -12.27
CA PHE A 45 3.42 -7.82 -13.18
C PHE A 45 4.57 -7.12 -12.43
N TYR A 46 4.28 -6.52 -11.28
CA TYR A 46 5.28 -5.80 -10.49
C TYR A 46 6.06 -6.69 -9.52
N ASP A 47 5.50 -7.84 -9.13
CA ASP A 47 6.16 -8.90 -8.33
C ASP A 47 7.00 -8.36 -7.16
N LEU A 48 6.38 -7.48 -6.36
CA LEU A 48 7.07 -6.85 -5.22
C LEU A 48 7.49 -7.90 -4.18
N GLU A 49 6.79 -9.02 -4.11
CA GLU A 49 7.11 -10.15 -3.26
C GLU A 49 8.50 -10.71 -3.56
N GLN A 50 8.87 -10.80 -4.85
CA GLN A 50 10.23 -11.19 -5.24
C GLN A 50 11.26 -10.11 -4.83
N LEU A 51 10.95 -8.83 -5.06
CA LEU A 51 11.85 -7.73 -4.72
C LEU A 51 12.17 -7.69 -3.22
N TRP A 52 11.18 -7.96 -2.37
CA TRP A 52 11.31 -7.93 -0.90
C TRP A 52 11.47 -9.33 -0.29
N SER A 53 11.90 -10.31 -1.08
CA SER A 53 11.95 -11.73 -0.66
C SER A 53 12.81 -12.01 0.58
N ASP A 54 13.81 -11.18 0.85
CA ASP A 54 14.67 -11.28 2.04
C ASP A 54 14.07 -10.64 3.31
N ALA A 55 12.93 -9.96 3.20
CA ALA A 55 12.26 -9.31 4.32
C ALA A 55 11.41 -10.29 5.15
N ARG A 56 11.07 -9.90 6.38
CA ARG A 56 10.09 -10.65 7.18
C ARG A 56 8.69 -10.41 6.64
N PHE A 57 7.98 -11.50 6.30
CA PHE A 57 6.61 -11.45 5.84
C PHE A 57 5.64 -11.73 6.99
N THR A 58 4.60 -10.90 7.08
CA THR A 58 3.47 -11.10 7.99
C THR A 58 2.18 -10.95 7.18
N GLU A 59 1.33 -11.97 7.22
CA GLU A 59 0.00 -11.93 6.62
C GLU A 59 -1.04 -11.51 7.67
N TYR A 60 -2.00 -10.70 7.25
CA TYR A 60 -3.12 -10.27 8.08
C TYR A 60 -4.41 -10.83 7.47
N GLU A 61 -5.23 -11.48 8.30
CA GLU A 61 -6.56 -11.89 7.89
C GLU A 61 -7.43 -10.65 7.63
N THR A 62 -8.39 -10.80 6.71
CA THR A 62 -9.37 -9.74 6.42
C THR A 62 -10.14 -9.42 7.71
N LEU A 63 -10.03 -8.18 8.19
CA LEU A 63 -10.82 -7.64 9.31
C LEU A 63 -12.32 -7.58 9.00
#